data_AF-A0A7S2JRP0-F1
#
_entry.id   AF-A0A7S2JRP0-F1
#
_cell.length_a   1.000
_cell.length_b   1.000
_cell.length_c   1.000
_cell.angle_alpha   90.00
_cell.angle_beta   90.00
_cell.angle_gamma   90.00
#
_symmetry.space_group_name_H-M   'P 1'
#
loop_
_entity.id
_entity.type
_entity.pdbx_description
1 polymer ?
#
loop_
_entity_poly.entity_id
_entity_poly.type
_entity_poly.pdbx_seq_one_letter_code
_entity_poly.pdbx_strand_id
1 'polypeptide(L)'
;GSVDELWAMGGAAAQAGDDKKAAHLLTLAIDVAAKGMPRSREGVATDADLEEWCRKSEGKLAQLLSDRSRVYLRLGDTAAAVEDADTCSRADPAFEKGHVRLAVAYEAAGAALEIQL
;
A
#
# COMPACT_ATOMS: atom_id res chain seq x y z
N GLY A 1 8.20 -16.43 -3.98
CA GLY A 1 6.91 -16.60 -4.66
C GLY A 1 6.74 -15.50 -5.69
N SER A 2 5.86 -15.70 -6.64
CA SER A 2 5.39 -14.61 -7.50
C SER A 2 4.63 -13.55 -6.69
N VAL A 3 4.41 -12.37 -7.26
CA VAL A 3 3.56 -11.34 -6.64
C VAL A 3 2.18 -11.90 -6.31
N ASP A 4 1.59 -12.67 -7.22
CA ASP A 4 0.24 -13.21 -7.09
C ASP A 4 0.14 -14.25 -5.97
N GLU A 5 1.16 -15.12 -5.84
CA GLU A 5 1.24 -16.08 -4.74
C GLU A 5 1.32 -15.38 -3.38
N LEU A 6 2.22 -14.41 -3.26
CA LEU A 6 2.42 -13.67 -2.01
C LEU A 6 1.18 -12.86 -1.63
N TRP A 7 0.54 -12.24 -2.60
CA TRP A 7 -0.70 -11.49 -2.38
C TRP A 7 -1.84 -12.41 -1.93
N ALA A 8 -2.04 -13.55 -2.58
CA ALA A 8 -3.05 -14.54 -2.20
C ALA A 8 -2.80 -15.05 -0.76
N MET A 9 -1.55 -15.37 -0.42
CA MET A 9 -1.19 -15.78 0.94
C MET A 9 -1.42 -14.67 1.96
N GLY A 10 -1.09 -13.42 1.63
CA GLY A 10 -1.33 -12.26 2.49
C GLY A 10 -2.82 -12.03 2.75
N GLY A 11 -3.64 -12.12 1.70
CA GLY A 11 -5.09 -12.05 1.80
C GLY A 11 -5.69 -13.18 2.65
N ALA A 12 -5.21 -14.41 2.49
CA ALA A 12 -5.65 -15.55 3.30
C ALA A 12 -5.27 -15.38 4.78
N ALA A 13 -4.06 -14.89 5.07
CA ALA A 13 -3.62 -14.59 6.44
C ALA A 13 -4.51 -13.50 7.09
N ALA A 14 -4.82 -12.43 6.34
CA ALA A 14 -5.71 -11.38 6.80
C ALA A 14 -7.13 -11.90 7.09
N GLN A 15 -7.67 -12.78 6.24
CA GLN A 15 -8.99 -13.40 6.47
C GLN A 15 -8.99 -14.31 7.71
N ALA A 16 -7.86 -14.94 8.03
CA ALA A 16 -7.67 -15.74 9.23
C ALA A 16 -7.41 -14.90 10.49
N GLY A 17 -7.32 -13.57 10.39
CA GLY A 17 -7.00 -12.66 11.49
C GLY A 17 -5.52 -12.62 11.88
N ASP A 18 -4.63 -13.27 11.11
CA ASP A 18 -3.18 -13.20 11.32
C ASP A 18 -2.60 -11.98 10.60
N ASP A 19 -2.89 -10.80 11.15
CA ASP A 19 -2.55 -9.52 10.53
C ASP A 19 -1.04 -9.27 10.46
N LYS A 20 -0.26 -9.82 11.39
CA LYS A 20 1.21 -9.73 11.34
C LYS A 20 1.77 -10.50 10.16
N LYS A 21 1.28 -11.73 9.94
CA LYS A 21 1.68 -12.54 8.78
C LYS A 21 1.19 -11.91 7.48
N ALA A 22 -0.03 -11.36 7.47
CA ALA A 22 -0.56 -10.65 6.32
C ALA A 22 0.32 -9.46 5.93
N ALA A 23 0.69 -8.61 6.89
CA ALA A 23 1.58 -7.47 6.65
C ALA A 23 2.93 -7.91 6.08
N HIS A 24 3.54 -8.95 6.65
CA HIS A 24 4.81 -9.48 6.16
C HIS A 24 4.72 -9.97 4.70
N LEU A 25 3.69 -10.75 4.37
CA LEU A 25 3.51 -11.29 3.02
C LEU A 25 3.22 -10.20 1.98
N LEU A 26 2.41 -9.19 2.36
CA LEU A 26 2.14 -8.04 1.50
C LEU A 26 3.38 -7.18 1.29
N THR A 27 4.24 -7.03 2.30
CA THR A 27 5.54 -6.36 2.13
C THR A 27 6.42 -7.09 1.11
N LEU A 28 6.51 -8.42 1.19
CA LEU A 28 7.26 -9.19 0.18
C LEU A 28 6.65 -9.05 -1.22
N ALA A 29 5.32 -9.05 -1.33
CA ALA A 29 4.64 -8.84 -2.62
C ALA A 29 4.94 -7.45 -3.19
N ILE A 30 4.94 -6.42 -2.35
CA ILE A 30 5.30 -5.04 -2.74
C ILE A 30 6.75 -4.98 -3.17
N ASP A 31 7.69 -5.59 -2.44
CA ASP A 31 9.12 -5.61 -2.82
C ASP A 31 9.34 -6.24 -4.19
N VAL A 32 8.59 -7.31 -4.52
CA VAL A 32 8.65 -7.93 -5.84
C VAL A 32 8.01 -7.02 -6.90
N ALA A 33 6.85 -6.42 -6.62
CA ALA A 33 6.16 -5.52 -7.55
C ALA A 33 6.95 -4.21 -7.82
N ALA A 34 7.62 -3.70 -6.78
CA ALA A 34 8.42 -2.47 -6.76
C ALA A 34 9.91 -2.70 -7.09
N LYS A 35 10.27 -3.91 -7.53
CA LYS A 35 11.67 -4.27 -7.75
C LYS A 35 12.29 -3.35 -8.81
N GLY A 36 13.40 -2.73 -8.45
CA GLY A 36 14.14 -1.82 -9.33
C GLY A 36 13.52 -0.42 -9.47
N MET A 37 12.47 -0.09 -8.71
CA MET A 37 11.90 1.26 -8.72
C MET A 37 12.93 2.28 -8.24
N PRO A 38 13.16 3.36 -9.01
CA PRO A 38 13.98 4.49 -8.59
C PRO A 38 13.45 5.07 -7.28
N ARG A 39 14.39 5.45 -6.42
CA ARG A 39 14.11 6.14 -5.16
C ARG A 39 15.17 7.21 -4.96
N SER A 40 14.80 8.31 -4.32
CA SER A 40 15.74 9.33 -3.89
C SER A 40 16.75 8.76 -2.88
N ARG A 41 17.74 9.56 -2.49
CA ARG A 41 18.71 9.17 -1.47
C ARG A 41 18.04 8.90 -0.10
N GLU A 42 16.90 9.54 0.13
CA GLU A 42 16.04 9.40 1.30
C GLU A 42 15.07 8.21 1.17
N GLY A 43 15.09 7.48 0.05
CA GLY A 43 14.25 6.31 -0.18
C GLY A 43 12.85 6.61 -0.74
N VAL A 44 12.58 7.86 -1.13
CA VAL A 44 11.25 8.29 -1.60
C VAL A 44 11.14 8.10 -3.11
N ALA A 45 10.06 7.47 -3.58
CA ALA A 45 9.73 7.40 -5.00
C ALA A 45 8.96 8.65 -5.44
N THR A 46 9.21 9.13 -6.66
CA THR A 46 8.41 10.22 -7.24
C THR A 46 7.05 9.69 -7.70
N ASP A 47 6.07 10.57 -7.89
CA ASP A 47 4.75 10.17 -8.43
C ASP A 47 4.88 9.49 -9.79
N ALA A 48 5.77 10.01 -10.65
CA ALA A 48 6.04 9.42 -11.95
C ALA A 48 6.60 7.99 -11.84
N ASP A 49 7.51 7.74 -10.88
CA ASP A 49 8.05 6.40 -10.64
C ASP A 49 6.98 5.46 -10.09
N LEU A 50 6.15 5.94 -9.16
CA LEU A 50 5.05 5.17 -8.57
C LEU A 50 4.02 4.77 -9.63
N GLU A 51 3.58 5.70 -10.46
CA GLU A 51 2.66 5.45 -11.57
C GLU A 51 3.26 4.48 -12.60
N GLU A 52 4.54 4.65 -12.95
CA GLU A 52 5.22 3.75 -13.89
C GLU A 52 5.28 2.33 -13.36
N TRP A 53 5.65 2.13 -12.09
CA TRP A 53 5.70 0.80 -11.49
C TRP A 53 4.31 0.22 -11.24
N CYS A 54 3.32 1.06 -10.96
CA CYS A 54 1.93 0.63 -10.92
C CYS A 54 1.49 0.07 -12.28
N ARG A 55 1.77 0.79 -13.38
CA ARG A 55 1.48 0.33 -14.74
C ARG A 55 2.23 -0.94 -15.11
N LYS A 56 3.54 -1.03 -14.81
CA LYS A 56 4.37 -2.22 -15.07
C LYS A 56 3.91 -3.45 -14.30
N SER A 57 3.35 -3.25 -13.11
CA SER A 57 2.78 -4.32 -12.28
C SER A 57 1.30 -4.57 -12.57
N GLU A 58 0.73 -4.00 -13.63
CA GLU A 58 -0.68 -4.14 -14.01
C GLU A 58 -1.64 -3.73 -12.87
N GLY A 59 -1.32 -2.65 -12.16
CA GLY A 59 -2.10 -2.13 -11.04
C GLY A 59 -1.93 -2.90 -9.73
N LYS A 60 -1.08 -3.93 -9.67
CA LYS A 60 -0.88 -4.73 -8.44
C LYS A 60 -0.22 -3.90 -7.34
N LEU A 61 0.67 -2.97 -7.66
CA LEU A 61 1.31 -2.11 -6.66
C LEU A 61 0.27 -1.35 -5.82
N ALA A 62 -0.68 -0.66 -6.47
CA ALA A 62 -1.74 0.07 -5.78
C ALA A 62 -2.65 -0.87 -4.95
N GLN A 63 -3.01 -2.04 -5.48
CA GLN A 63 -3.84 -3.01 -4.77
C GLN A 63 -3.17 -3.54 -3.50
N LEU A 64 -1.88 -3.86 -3.59
CA LEU A 64 -1.08 -4.34 -2.46
C LEU A 64 -0.92 -3.27 -1.37
N LEU A 65 -0.62 -2.02 -1.75
CA LEU A 65 -0.52 -0.90 -0.82
C LEU A 65 -1.86 -0.66 -0.10
N SER A 66 -2.98 -0.67 -0.83
CA SER A 66 -4.32 -0.55 -0.22
C SER A 66 -4.62 -1.69 0.76
N ASP A 67 -4.26 -2.92 0.42
CA ASP A 67 -4.47 -4.07 1.29
C ASP A 67 -3.60 -4.04 2.53
N ARG A 68 -2.34 -3.61 2.40
CA ARG A 68 -1.41 -3.50 3.52
C ARG A 68 -1.78 -2.33 4.45
N SER A 69 -2.22 -1.20 3.90
CA SER A 69 -2.84 -0.10 4.67
C SER A 69 -3.99 -0.61 5.54
N ARG A 70 -4.91 -1.40 4.97
CA ARG A 70 -6.00 -2.02 5.74
C ARG A 70 -5.50 -2.90 6.88
N VAL A 71 -4.44 -3.69 6.63
CA VAL A 71 -3.85 -4.57 7.65
C VAL A 71 -3.23 -3.74 8.76
N TYR A 72 -2.49 -2.68 8.43
CA TYR A 72 -1.92 -1.77 9.42
C TYR A 72 -2.96 -1.08 10.30
N LEU A 73 -4.12 -0.70 9.74
CA LEU A 73 -5.25 -0.20 10.53
C LEU A 73 -5.74 -1.21 11.57
N ARG A 74 -5.83 -2.50 11.22
CA ARG A 74 -6.20 -3.56 12.18
C ARG A 74 -5.13 -3.81 13.23
N LEU A 75 -3.87 -3.59 12.90
CA LEU A 75 -2.73 -3.64 13.83
C LEU A 75 -2.64 -2.39 14.72
N GLY A 76 -3.41 -1.33 14.45
CA GLY A 76 -3.33 -0.06 15.14
C GLY A 76 -2.15 0.82 14.74
N ASP A 77 -1.42 0.45 13.68
CA ASP A 77 -0.30 1.24 13.14
C ASP A 77 -0.84 2.25 12.12
N THR A 78 -1.43 3.33 12.63
CA THR A 78 -2.08 4.34 11.81
C THR A 78 -1.11 5.12 10.94
N ALA A 79 0.13 5.32 11.40
CA ALA A 79 1.18 5.99 10.62
C ALA A 79 1.55 5.19 9.37
N ALA A 80 1.82 3.88 9.51
CA ALA A 80 2.10 3.02 8.36
C ALA A 80 0.87 2.90 7.43
N ALA A 81 -0.34 2.90 8.00
CA ALA A 81 -1.56 2.88 7.20
C ALA A 81 -1.74 4.13 6.32
N VAL A 82 -1.41 5.32 6.84
CA VAL A 82 -1.43 6.58 6.09
C VAL A 82 -0.38 6.56 4.99
N GLU A 83 0.86 6.15 5.30
CA GLU A 83 1.94 6.08 4.30
C GLU A 83 1.57 5.16 3.13
N ASP A 84 1.04 3.97 3.42
CA ASP A 84 0.61 3.04 2.37
C ASP A 84 -0.58 3.57 1.56
N ALA A 85 -1.53 4.25 2.21
CA ALA A 85 -2.69 4.80 1.54
C ALA A 85 -2.34 6.01 0.65
N ASP A 86 -1.46 6.90 1.12
CA ASP A 86 -0.92 8.03 0.36
C ASP A 86 -0.19 7.51 -0.87
N THR A 87 0.76 6.61 -0.66
CA THR A 87 1.54 5.97 -1.74
C THR A 87 0.62 5.26 -2.73
N CYS A 88 -0.44 4.58 -2.26
CA CYS A 88 -1.45 3.94 -3.11
C CYS A 88 -2.17 4.97 -4.00
N SER A 89 -2.63 6.08 -3.42
CA SER A 89 -3.35 7.14 -4.14
C SER A 89 -2.49 7.87 -5.17
N ARG A 90 -1.17 7.97 -4.91
CA ARG A 90 -0.20 8.55 -5.84
C ARG A 90 0.23 7.56 -6.93
N ALA A 91 0.30 6.26 -6.62
CA ALA A 91 0.64 5.22 -7.59
C ALA A 91 -0.46 4.93 -8.61
N ASP A 92 -1.73 5.06 -8.21
CA ASP A 92 -2.87 5.02 -9.12
C ASP A 92 -3.94 6.04 -8.68
N PRO A 93 -3.88 7.28 -9.19
CA PRO A 93 -4.85 8.31 -8.84
C PRO A 93 -6.30 7.96 -9.18
N ALA A 94 -6.53 7.03 -10.13
CA ALA A 94 -7.87 6.58 -10.53
C ALA A 94 -8.38 5.42 -9.65
N PHE A 95 -7.55 4.84 -8.78
CA PHE A 95 -7.94 3.77 -7.89
C PHE A 95 -8.65 4.30 -6.65
N GLU A 96 -9.98 4.38 -6.72
CA GLU A 96 -10.87 4.91 -5.68
C GLU A 96 -10.58 4.35 -4.27
N LYS A 97 -10.22 3.06 -4.18
CA LYS A 97 -9.91 2.43 -2.88
C LYS A 97 -8.69 3.04 -2.20
N GLY A 98 -7.71 3.55 -2.94
CA GLY A 98 -6.56 4.26 -2.38
C GLY A 98 -6.98 5.50 -1.59
N HIS A 99 -7.82 6.34 -2.20
CA HIS A 99 -8.39 7.53 -1.55
C HIS A 99 -9.26 7.18 -0.35
N VAL A 100 -10.09 6.14 -0.46
CA VAL A 100 -10.91 5.65 0.67
C VAL A 100 -10.02 5.18 1.82
N ARG A 101 -8.92 4.46 1.54
CA ARG A 101 -7.95 4.05 2.57
C ARG A 101 -7.32 5.24 3.25
N LEU A 102 -6.97 6.27 2.49
CA LEU A 102 -6.33 7.47 3.02
C LEU A 102 -7.26 8.20 3.99
N ALA A 103 -8.54 8.35 3.62
CA ALA A 103 -9.55 8.93 4.50
C ALA A 103 -9.71 8.16 5.82
N VAL A 104 -9.84 6.83 5.75
CA VAL A 104 -9.96 5.98 6.95
C VAL A 104 -8.69 6.03 7.80
N ALA A 105 -7.52 6.09 7.18
CA ALA A 105 -6.25 6.13 7.90
C ALA A 105 -6.04 7.46 8.63
N TYR A 106 -6.40 8.59 8.02
CA TYR A 106 -6.38 9.89 8.69
C TYR A 106 -7.40 9.97 9.83
N GLU A 107 -8.61 9.46 9.63
CA GLU A 107 -9.63 9.37 10.69
C GLU A 107 -9.10 8.55 11.89
N ALA A 108 -8.51 7.38 11.62
CA ALA A 108 -7.93 6.53 12.65
C ALA A 108 -6.72 7.17 13.35
N ALA A 109 -5.92 7.98 12.63
CA ALA A 109 -4.80 8.73 13.20
C ALA A 109 -5.26 9.93 14.06
N GLY A 110 -6.54 10.32 14.00
CA GLY A 110 -7.03 11.55 14.62
C GLY A 110 -6.45 12.81 13.97
N ALA A 111 -5.97 12.70 12.72
CA ALA A 111 -5.39 13.80 11.96
C ALA A 111 -6.38 14.27 10.88
N ALA A 112 -6.42 15.57 10.62
CA ALA A 112 -7.22 16.12 9.53
C ALA A 112 -6.58 15.74 8.18
N LEU A 113 -7.42 15.48 7.18
CA LEU A 113 -6.98 15.14 5.83
C LEU A 113 -6.28 16.34 5.19
N GLU A 114 -4.97 16.28 4.97
CA GLU A 114 -4.27 17.26 4.14
C GLU A 114 -4.50 16.88 2.67
N ILE A 115 -5.57 17.43 2.07
CA ILE A 115 -5.78 17.31 0.63
C ILE A 115 -4.74 18.22 -0.06
N GLN A 116 -3.69 17.63 -0.64
CA GLN A 116 -2.86 18.34 -1.61
C GLN A 116 -3.64 18.37 -2.93
N LEU A 117 -4.43 19.43 -3.13
CA LEU A 117 -5.10 19.78 -4.39
C LEU A 117 -4.11 20.40 -5.39
#